data_AF-A0A7H4P9N6-F1
#
_entry.id   AF-A0A7H4P9N6-F1
#
_cell.length_a   1.000
_cell.length_b   1.000
_cell.length_c   1.000
_cell.angle_alpha   90.00
_cell.angle_beta   90.00
_cell.angle_gamma   90.00
#
_symmetry.space_group_name_H-M   'P 1'
#
loop_
_entity.id
_entity.type
_entity.pdbx_description
1 polymer ?
#
loop_
_entity_poly.entity_id
_entity_poly.type
_entity_poly.pdbx_seq_one_letter_code
_entity_poly.pdbx_strand_id
1 'polypeptide(L)'
;MINRGTIIGQNCTLRQGVTIGSVTDSQGRESASPRIGDNVEFGAHAVVIGAVTLGDNVKVGAGTVVTKDLAAGMIAVGQPYRVLNGD
;
A
#
# COMPACT_ATOMS: atom_id res chain seq x y z
N MET A 1 -8.94 -5.34 5.14
CA MET A 1 -10.01 -4.46 4.61
C MET A 1 -9.50 -3.81 3.34
N ILE A 2 -10.30 -3.76 2.28
CA ILE A 2 -9.93 -3.13 1.01
C ILE A 2 -11.04 -2.14 0.63
N ASN A 3 -10.69 -0.89 0.35
CA ASN A 3 -11.65 0.13 -0.08
C ASN A 3 -12.27 -0.25 -1.44
N ARG A 4 -13.55 0.07 -1.63
CA ARG A 4 -14.33 -0.31 -2.82
C ARG A 4 -13.69 0.10 -4.14
N GLY A 5 -13.03 1.26 -4.20
CA GLY A 5 -12.42 1.77 -5.43
C GLY A 5 -11.00 1.30 -5.68
N THR A 6 -10.42 0.49 -4.79
CA THR A 6 -9.04 0.01 -4.93
C THR A 6 -8.90 -0.92 -6.11
N ILE A 7 -7.89 -0.67 -6.94
CA ILE A 7 -7.48 -1.55 -8.03
C ILE A 7 -6.21 -2.28 -7.59
N ILE A 8 -6.21 -3.60 -7.73
CA ILE A 8 -5.06 -4.46 -7.43
C ILE A 8 -4.68 -5.22 -8.68
N GLY A 9 -3.41 -5.13 -9.07
CA GLY A 9 -2.83 -5.87 -10.17
C GLY A 9 -2.80 -7.39 -9.94
N GLN A 10 -2.20 -8.09 -10.89
CA GLN A 10 -2.08 -9.54 -10.85
C GLN A 10 -1.02 -10.00 -9.85
N ASN A 11 -1.14 -11.24 -9.37
CA ASN A 11 -0.15 -11.94 -8.54
C ASN A 11 0.24 -11.21 -7.23
N CYS A 12 -0.63 -10.38 -6.69
CA CYS A 12 -0.39 -9.72 -5.42
C CYS A 12 -0.59 -10.68 -4.24
N THR A 13 0.24 -10.56 -3.22
CA THR A 13 0.09 -11.33 -1.97
C THR A 13 -0.32 -10.41 -0.83
N LEU A 14 -1.52 -10.62 -0.28
CA LEU A 14 -2.01 -9.89 0.89
C LEU A 14 -2.05 -10.84 2.09
N ARG A 15 -1.18 -10.62 3.07
CA ARG A 15 -1.19 -11.39 4.33
C ARG A 15 -2.31 -10.93 5.26
N GLN A 16 -2.47 -11.64 6.38
CA GLN A 16 -3.54 -11.37 7.34
C GLN A 16 -3.48 -9.92 7.86
N GLY A 17 -4.66 -9.31 8.05
CA GLY A 17 -4.78 -7.98 8.63
C GLY A 17 -4.38 -6.81 7.73
N VAL A 18 -4.06 -7.06 6.46
CA VAL A 18 -3.75 -5.97 5.50
C VAL A 18 -4.95 -5.03 5.34
N THR A 19 -4.65 -3.73 5.34
CA THR A 19 -5.62 -2.65 5.11
C THR A 19 -5.19 -1.78 3.95
N ILE A 20 -6.06 -1.62 2.95
CA ILE A 20 -5.85 -0.74 1.80
C ILE A 20 -7.04 0.21 1.74
N GLY A 21 -6.83 1.49 2.07
CA GLY A 21 -7.90 2.43 2.39
C GLY A 21 -7.72 3.81 1.77
N SER A 22 -8.82 4.50 1.48
CA SER A 22 -8.83 5.95 1.26
C SER A 22 -8.77 6.70 2.59
N VAL A 23 -8.43 7.99 2.54
CA VAL A 23 -8.53 8.92 3.68
C VAL A 23 -9.71 9.84 3.46
N THR A 24 -10.49 10.08 4.51
CA THR A 24 -11.54 11.11 4.52
C THR A 24 -11.00 12.35 5.22
N ASP A 25 -11.10 13.51 4.56
CA ASP A 25 -10.68 14.78 5.15
C ASP A 25 -11.71 15.32 6.17
N SER A 26 -11.37 16.42 6.85
CA SER A 26 -12.24 17.05 7.84
C SER A 26 -13.56 17.60 7.27
N GLN A 27 -13.68 17.71 5.95
CA GLN A 27 -14.89 18.14 5.26
C GLN A 27 -15.73 16.96 4.76
N GLY A 28 -15.34 15.72 5.10
CA GLY A 28 -16.06 14.51 4.68
C GLY A 28 -15.76 14.08 3.25
N ARG A 29 -14.77 14.67 2.57
CA ARG A 29 -14.39 14.30 1.20
C ARG A 29 -13.42 13.13 1.25
N GLU A 30 -13.74 12.06 0.54
CA GLU A 30 -12.90 10.87 0.44
C GLU A 30 -11.82 11.06 -0.65
N SER A 31 -10.59 10.66 -0.35
CA SER A 31 -9.51 10.60 -1.34
C SER A 31 -9.80 9.56 -2.41
N ALA A 32 -9.09 9.66 -3.55
CA ALA A 32 -9.01 8.54 -4.47
C ALA A 32 -8.54 7.28 -3.74
N SER A 33 -9.06 6.12 -4.17
CA SER A 33 -8.66 4.83 -3.62
C SER A 33 -7.26 4.43 -4.08
N PRO A 34 -6.50 3.68 -3.26
CA PRO A 34 -5.18 3.20 -3.65
C PRO A 34 -5.17 2.40 -4.95
N ARG A 35 -4.07 2.51 -5.71
CA ARG A 35 -3.81 1.71 -6.91
C ARG A 35 -2.55 0.87 -6.71
N ILE A 36 -2.68 -0.43 -6.87
CA ILE A 36 -1.60 -1.40 -6.65
C ILE A 36 -1.24 -2.04 -7.99
N GLY A 37 0.04 -1.99 -8.36
CA GLY A 37 0.60 -2.67 -9.53
C GLY A 37 0.64 -4.20 -9.39
N ASP A 38 1.37 -4.85 -10.31
CA ASP A 38 1.50 -6.30 -10.36
C ASP A 38 2.60 -6.80 -9.40
N ASN A 39 2.47 -8.05 -8.94
CA ASN A 39 3.46 -8.74 -8.11
C ASN A 39 3.80 -8.01 -6.79
N VAL A 40 2.87 -7.24 -6.23
CA VAL A 40 3.08 -6.52 -4.97
C VAL A 40 2.85 -7.46 -3.77
N GLU A 41 3.77 -7.44 -2.82
CA GLU A 41 3.66 -8.20 -1.57
C GLU A 41 3.35 -7.29 -0.38
N PHE A 42 2.36 -7.67 0.42
CA PHE A 42 2.00 -7.01 1.66
C PHE A 42 2.22 -7.95 2.85
N GLY A 43 3.10 -7.54 3.75
CA GLY A 43 3.35 -8.17 5.04
C GLY A 43 2.10 -8.17 5.93
N ALA A 44 2.11 -9.02 6.95
CA ALA A 44 1.00 -9.10 7.90
C ALA A 44 0.75 -7.73 8.55
N HIS A 45 -0.52 -7.32 8.65
CA HIS A 45 -0.93 -6.03 9.20
C HIS A 45 -0.33 -4.80 8.51
N ALA A 46 0.16 -4.92 7.26
CA ALA A 46 0.54 -3.76 6.48
C ALA A 46 -0.68 -2.86 6.17
N VAL A 47 -0.47 -1.55 6.18
CA VAL A 47 -1.49 -0.54 5.91
C VAL A 47 -1.04 0.35 4.77
N VAL A 48 -1.88 0.51 3.75
CA VAL A 48 -1.71 1.49 2.67
C VAL A 48 -2.92 2.41 2.73
N ILE A 49 -2.69 3.70 2.95
CA ILE A 49 -3.79 4.64 3.20
C ILE A 49 -3.62 5.97 2.46
N GLY A 50 -4.71 6.41 1.81
CA GLY A 50 -4.79 7.63 1.02
C GLY A 50 -4.79 7.38 -0.48
N ALA A 51 -4.70 8.46 -1.26
CA ALA A 51 -4.51 8.39 -2.71
C ALA A 51 -3.07 7.98 -3.04
N VAL A 52 -2.76 6.70 -2.81
CA VAL A 52 -1.41 6.12 -2.97
C VAL A 52 -1.37 5.16 -4.15
N THR A 53 -0.30 5.26 -4.94
CA THR A 53 0.04 4.31 -6.01
C THR A 53 1.28 3.51 -5.63
N LEU A 54 1.17 2.18 -5.68
CA LEU A 54 2.32 1.27 -5.60
C LEU A 54 2.60 0.72 -7.00
N GLY A 55 3.83 0.91 -7.48
CA GLY A 55 4.30 0.29 -8.72
C GLY A 55 4.47 -1.22 -8.60
N ASP A 56 4.81 -1.85 -9.72
CA ASP A 56 5.00 -3.31 -9.79
C ASP A 56 6.16 -3.78 -8.90
N ASN A 57 6.07 -5.01 -8.40
CA ASN A 57 7.12 -5.65 -7.59
C ASN A 57 7.46 -4.91 -6.28
N VAL A 58 6.61 -4.00 -5.82
CA VAL A 58 6.75 -3.35 -4.51
C VAL A 58 6.57 -4.38 -3.39
N LYS A 59 7.35 -4.25 -2.32
CA LYS A 59 7.18 -5.05 -1.09
C LYS A 59 6.93 -4.14 0.10
N VAL A 60 5.80 -4.34 0.78
CA VAL A 60 5.44 -3.63 2.00
C VAL A 60 5.64 -4.58 3.18
N GLY A 61 6.53 -4.23 4.11
CA GLY A 61 6.85 -5.04 5.28
C GLY A 61 5.66 -5.19 6.25
N ALA A 62 5.74 -6.17 7.14
CA ALA A 62 4.73 -6.37 8.18
C ALA A 62 4.60 -5.13 9.08
N GLY A 63 3.38 -4.77 9.45
CA GLY A 63 3.06 -3.59 10.28
C GLY A 63 3.45 -2.24 9.68
N THR A 64 3.87 -2.20 8.41
CA THR A 64 4.31 -0.95 7.74
C THR A 64 3.11 -0.13 7.32
N VAL A 65 3.16 1.19 7.53
CA VAL A 65 2.11 2.13 7.10
C VAL A 65 2.64 3.00 5.97
N VAL A 66 2.12 2.79 4.76
CA VAL A 66 2.49 3.54 3.56
C VAL A 66 1.46 4.63 3.29
N THR A 67 1.94 5.87 3.19
CA THR A 67 1.12 7.07 2.99
C THR A 67 1.54 7.90 1.77
N LYS A 68 2.52 7.43 1.01
CA LYS A 68 3.02 8.07 -0.22
C LYS A 68 3.31 7.01 -1.27
N ASP A 69 3.32 7.44 -2.52
CA ASP A 69 3.61 6.58 -3.66
C ASP A 69 4.97 5.89 -3.53
N LEU A 70 5.04 4.64 -4.03
CA LEU A 70 6.28 3.87 -4.16
C LEU A 70 6.44 3.46 -5.61
N ALA A 71 7.62 3.73 -6.18
CA ALA A 71 7.98 3.28 -7.52
C ALA A 71 8.17 1.76 -7.55
N ALA A 72 8.18 1.18 -8.76
CA ALA A 72 8.35 -0.24 -8.95
C ALA A 72 9.65 -0.76 -8.30
N GLY A 73 9.59 -1.96 -7.71
CA GLY A 73 10.72 -2.63 -7.06
C GLY A 73 11.12 -2.08 -5.69
N MET A 74 10.46 -1.04 -5.17
CA MET A 74 10.76 -0.51 -3.85
C MET A 74 10.31 -1.44 -2.71
N ILE A 75 11.09 -1.46 -1.63
CA ILE A 75 10.77 -2.20 -0.40
C ILE A 75 10.56 -1.20 0.73
N ALA A 76 9.35 -1.11 1.29
CA ALA A 76 9.04 -0.22 2.41
C ALA A 76 8.89 -1.01 3.71
N VAL A 77 9.57 -0.60 4.78
CA VAL A 77 9.51 -1.27 6.09
C VAL A 77 9.43 -0.29 7.27
N GLY A 78 8.64 -0.64 8.28
CA GLY A 78 8.57 0.05 9.58
C GLY A 78 7.50 1.14 9.68
N GLN A 79 7.50 1.85 10.81
CA GLN A 79 6.63 3.01 11.03
C GLN A 79 7.32 4.02 11.97
N PRO A 80 7.76 5.22 11.50
CA PRO A 80 7.74 5.70 10.11
C PRO A 80 8.50 4.77 9.17
N TYR A 81 7.93 4.51 7.99
CA TYR A 81 8.57 3.60 7.05
C TYR A 81 9.81 4.24 6.42
N ARG A 82 10.77 3.40 6.08
CA ARG A 82 11.90 3.73 5.20
C ARG A 82 11.89 2.82 3.99
N VAL A 83 12.43 3.30 2.88
CA VAL A 83 12.64 2.49 1.68
C VAL A 83 14.02 1.85 1.75
N LEU A 84 14.08 0.53 1.58
CA LEU A 84 15.32 -0.21 1.42
C LEU A 84 15.67 -0.27 -0.07
N ASN A 85 16.96 -0.22 -0.37
CA ASN A 85 17.43 -0.60 -1.70
C ASN A 85 17.22 -2.11 -1.82
N GLY A 86 16.50 -2.55 -2.86
CA GLY A 86 16.41 -3.97 -3.18
C GLY A 86 17.78 -4.51 -3.61
N ASP A 87 17.99 -5.81 -3.39
CA ASP A 87 19.13 -6.55 -3.92
C ASP A 87 19.12 -6.59 -5.46
#